data_AF-A0A2V9HXP9-F1
#
_entry.id   AF-A0A2V9HXP9-F1
#
_cell.length_a   1.000
_cell.length_b   1.000
_cell.length_c   1.000
_cell.angle_alpha   90.00
_cell.angle_beta   90.00
_cell.angle_gamma   90.00
#
_symmetry.space_group_name_H-M   'P 1'
#
loop_
_entity.id
_entity.type
_entity.pdbx_description
1 polymer ?
#
loop_
_entity_poly.entity_id
_entity_poly.type
_entity_poly.pdbx_seq_one_letter_code
_entity_poly.pdbx_strand_id
1 'polypeptide(L)'
;MFEIILLMVVTGGIASFARARGGKPWLWGTLTVAGYFLVPFLVVFFAAMFGAGPKALREDSQLWFFISAVAWVAVLGFCARFLLGRNYAKPDGMWSCSNCKYLNQSYAVLSEACKQPYASKALPFS
;
A
#
# COMPACT_ATOMS: atom_id res chain seq x y z
N MET A 1 6.66 -20.23 -6.73
CA MET A 1 5.31 -19.93 -7.26
C MET A 1 4.41 -19.26 -6.24
N PHE A 2 4.25 -19.81 -5.03
CA PHE A 2 3.39 -19.23 -3.99
C PHE A 2 3.73 -17.76 -3.64
N GLU A 3 5.02 -17.43 -3.56
CA GLU A 3 5.51 -16.07 -3.31
C GLU A 3 5.07 -15.05 -4.37
N ILE A 4 5.11 -15.43 -5.65
CA ILE A 4 4.64 -14.56 -6.76
C ILE A 4 3.13 -14.35 -6.67
N ILE A 5 2.37 -15.41 -6.35
CA ILE A 5 0.92 -15.32 -6.16
C ILE A 5 0.59 -14.39 -4.99
N LEU A 6 1.28 -14.54 -3.86
CA LEU A 6 1.15 -13.64 -2.72
C LEU A 6 1.47 -12.20 -3.09
N LEU A 7 2.57 -11.96 -3.80
CA LEU A 7 2.95 -10.62 -4.24
C LEU A 7 1.89 -10.00 -5.15
N MET A 8 1.31 -10.77 -6.08
CA MET A 8 0.21 -10.31 -6.94
C MET A 8 -1.03 -9.90 -6.13
N VAL A 9 -1.45 -10.75 -5.18
CA VAL A 9 -2.61 -10.49 -4.32
C VAL A 9 -2.37 -9.24 -3.46
N VAL A 10 -1.22 -9.13 -2.82
CA VAL A 10 -0.89 -7.99 -1.95
C VAL A 10 -0.75 -6.71 -2.77
N THR A 11 -0.11 -6.76 -3.93
CA THR A 11 -0.01 -5.60 -4.84
C THR A 11 -1.39 -5.14 -5.29
N GLY A 12 -2.28 -6.08 -5.65
CA GLY A 12 -3.66 -5.78 -6.00
C GLY A 12 -4.42 -5.12 -4.84
N GLY A 13 -4.24 -5.63 -3.62
CA GLY A 13 -4.81 -5.05 -2.40
C GLY A 13 -4.32 -3.64 -2.10
N ILE A 14 -3.00 -3.40 -2.17
CA ILE A 14 -2.42 -2.06 -1.94
C ILE A 14 -2.89 -1.08 -3.02
N ALA A 15 -2.90 -1.49 -4.29
CA ALA A 15 -3.31 -0.64 -5.40
C ALA A 15 -4.80 -0.27 -5.33
N SER A 16 -5.68 -1.23 -5.01
CA SER A 16 -7.12 -0.97 -4.85
C SER A 16 -7.39 -0.08 -3.64
N PHE A 17 -6.72 -0.35 -2.51
CA PHE A 17 -6.84 0.46 -1.30
C PHE A 17 -6.34 1.89 -1.51
N ALA A 18 -5.20 2.06 -2.18
CA ALA A 18 -4.67 3.37 -2.53
C ALA A 18 -5.63 4.13 -3.44
N ARG A 19 -6.22 3.47 -4.44
CA ARG A 19 -7.23 4.04 -5.35
C ARG A 19 -8.45 4.54 -4.60
N ALA A 20 -8.95 3.78 -3.62
CA ALA A 20 -10.10 4.17 -2.79
C ALA A 20 -9.81 5.41 -1.92
N ARG A 21 -8.54 5.80 -1.79
CA ARG A 21 -8.07 6.94 -1.00
C ARG A 21 -7.39 8.05 -1.78
N GLY A 22 -7.53 8.03 -3.12
CA GLY A 22 -7.00 9.08 -4.00
C GLY A 22 -5.55 8.89 -4.45
N GLY A 23 -4.91 7.77 -4.10
CA GLY A 23 -3.64 7.37 -4.68
C GLY A 23 -3.82 6.90 -6.13
N LYS A 24 -2.76 7.05 -6.95
CA LYS A 24 -2.70 6.51 -8.31
C LYS A 24 -2.38 5.00 -8.24
N PRO A 25 -3.30 4.10 -8.63
CA PRO A 25 -3.10 2.66 -8.41
C PRO A 25 -1.84 2.10 -9.09
N TRP A 26 -1.51 2.59 -10.28
CA TRP A 26 -0.31 2.15 -11.00
C TRP A 26 0.97 2.49 -10.23
N LEU A 27 1.06 3.70 -9.63
CA LEU A 27 2.23 4.13 -8.86
C LEU A 27 2.44 3.24 -7.64
N TRP A 28 1.37 2.98 -6.89
CA TRP A 28 1.42 2.14 -5.69
C TRP A 28 1.71 0.67 -6.02
N GLY A 29 1.14 0.17 -7.12
CA GLY A 29 1.46 -1.17 -7.64
C GLY A 29 2.94 -1.30 -8.04
N THR A 30 3.44 -0.36 -8.84
CA THR A 30 4.85 -0.32 -9.27
C THR A 30 5.80 -0.19 -8.09
N LEU A 31 5.51 0.68 -7.11
CA LEU A 31 6.34 0.82 -5.90
C LEU A 31 6.40 -0.48 -5.10
N THR A 32 5.28 -1.22 -5.02
CA THR A 32 5.23 -2.50 -4.33
C THR A 32 6.15 -3.51 -4.99
N VAL A 33 6.00 -3.72 -6.30
CA VAL A 33 6.80 -4.70 -7.05
C VAL A 33 8.26 -4.28 -7.14
N ALA A 34 8.55 -3.03 -7.51
CA ALA A 34 9.92 -2.56 -7.69
C ALA A 34 10.70 -2.61 -6.36
N GLY A 35 10.11 -2.11 -5.28
CA GLY A 35 10.79 -2.13 -3.98
C GLY A 35 10.88 -3.53 -3.37
N TYR A 36 9.96 -4.45 -3.68
CA TYR A 36 10.07 -5.85 -3.25
C TYR A 36 11.38 -6.50 -3.69
N PHE A 37 11.89 -6.16 -4.88
CA PHE A 37 13.16 -6.68 -5.39
C PHE A 37 14.35 -5.75 -5.10
N LEU A 38 14.14 -4.44 -5.19
CA LEU A 38 15.21 -3.44 -5.07
C LEU A 38 15.67 -3.24 -3.63
N VAL A 39 14.74 -3.21 -2.65
CA VAL A 39 15.09 -2.98 -1.23
C VAL A 39 15.98 -4.09 -0.68
N PRO A 40 15.67 -5.39 -0.87
CA PRO A 40 16.58 -6.47 -0.47
C PRO A 40 17.96 -6.38 -1.06
N PHE A 41 18.04 -6.06 -2.36
CA PHE A 41 19.32 -5.89 -3.05
C PHE A 41 20.15 -4.77 -2.41
N LEU A 42 19.52 -3.62 -2.14
CA LEU A 42 20.19 -2.51 -1.47
C LEU A 42 20.64 -2.87 -0.05
N VAL A 43 19.84 -3.60 0.73
CA VAL A 43 20.21 -4.02 2.09
C VAL A 43 21.47 -4.89 2.06
N VAL A 44 21.52 -5.89 1.19
CA VAL A 44 22.70 -6.78 1.06
C VAL A 44 23.90 -6.00 0.52
N PHE A 45 23.69 -5.11 -0.45
CA PHE A 45 24.74 -4.26 -1.01
C PHE A 45 25.36 -3.33 0.04
N PHE A 46 24.54 -2.65 0.84
CA PHE A 46 25.04 -1.80 1.92
C PHE A 46 25.72 -2.62 3.02
N ALA A 47 25.20 -3.79 3.38
CA ALA A 47 25.87 -4.68 4.33
C ALA A 47 27.29 -5.05 3.85
N ALA A 48 27.46 -5.35 2.56
CA ALA A 48 28.77 -5.62 1.97
C ALA A 48 29.68 -4.37 1.96
N MET A 49 29.14 -3.20 1.61
CA MET A 49 29.89 -1.94 1.59
C MET A 49 30.38 -1.53 2.99
N PHE A 50 29.59 -1.77 4.04
CA PHE A 50 29.90 -1.41 5.42
C PHE A 50 30.61 -2.53 6.21
N GLY A 51 31.18 -3.52 5.52
CA GLY A 51 32.14 -4.45 6.12
C GLY A 51 31.54 -5.73 6.72
N ALA A 52 30.33 -6.13 6.33
CA ALA A 52 29.85 -7.47 6.66
C ALA A 52 30.81 -8.53 6.09
N GLY A 53 31.25 -9.46 6.95
CA GLY A 53 32.16 -10.52 6.55
C GLY A 53 31.52 -11.43 5.48
N PRO A 54 32.31 -12.00 4.54
CA PRO A 54 31.80 -12.81 3.44
C PRO A 54 31.06 -14.08 3.91
N LYS A 55 31.37 -14.59 5.11
CA LYS A 55 30.62 -15.70 5.74
C LYS A 55 29.22 -15.28 6.20
N ALA A 56 29.09 -14.14 6.87
CA ALA A 56 27.81 -13.60 7.33
C ALA A 56 26.89 -13.25 6.15
N LEU A 57 27.46 -12.67 5.08
CA LEU A 57 26.73 -12.45 3.83
C LEU A 57 26.21 -13.75 3.21
N ARG A 58 26.96 -14.85 3.28
CA ARG A 58 26.56 -16.11 2.66
C ARG A 58 25.49 -16.85 3.45
N GLU A 59 25.55 -16.82 4.78
CA GLU A 59 24.62 -17.53 5.66
C GLU A 59 23.31 -16.75 5.86
N ASP A 60 23.38 -15.43 6.03
CA ASP A 60 22.20 -14.63 6.39
C ASP A 60 21.54 -13.89 5.22
N SER A 61 22.17 -13.82 4.03
CA SER A 61 21.64 -13.02 2.92
C SER A 61 20.22 -13.39 2.53
N GLN A 62 19.89 -14.69 2.50
CA GLN A 62 18.54 -15.13 2.17
C GLN A 62 17.52 -14.63 3.18
N LEU A 63 17.83 -14.71 4.48
CA LEU A 63 16.93 -14.24 5.54
C LEU A 63 16.72 -12.72 5.46
N TRP A 64 17.80 -11.96 5.33
CA TRP A 64 17.73 -10.50 5.18
C TRP A 64 16.98 -10.09 3.91
N PHE A 65 17.09 -10.88 2.85
CA PHE A 65 16.37 -10.64 1.61
C PHE A 65 14.85 -10.72 1.84
N PHE A 66 14.38 -11.79 2.47
CA PHE A 66 12.95 -11.96 2.76
C PHE A 66 12.43 -10.92 3.75
N ILE A 67 13.14 -10.66 4.85
CA ILE A 67 12.70 -9.70 5.88
C ILE A 67 12.55 -8.31 5.29
N SER A 68 13.55 -7.84 4.52
CA SER A 68 13.52 -6.50 3.93
C SER A 68 12.45 -6.36 2.85
N ALA A 69 12.19 -7.41 2.06
CA ALA A 69 11.11 -7.43 1.07
C ALA A 69 9.73 -7.31 1.74
N VAL A 70 9.49 -8.10 2.79
CA VAL A 70 8.23 -8.06 3.56
C VAL A 70 8.08 -6.72 4.29
N ALA A 71 9.15 -6.21 4.88
CA ALA A 71 9.16 -4.91 5.55
C ALA A 71 8.76 -3.78 4.60
N TRP A 72 9.28 -3.78 3.37
CA TRP A 72 8.91 -2.78 2.36
C TRP A 72 7.42 -2.81 2.04
N VAL A 73 6.86 -4.00 1.81
CA VAL A 73 5.43 -4.18 1.53
C VAL A 73 4.57 -3.73 2.71
N ALA A 74 4.98 -4.04 3.94
CA ALA A 74 4.31 -3.58 5.16
C ALA A 74 4.33 -2.05 5.29
N VAL A 75 5.45 -1.40 4.98
CA VAL A 75 5.57 0.07 4.97
C VAL A 75 4.60 0.68 3.95
N LEU A 76 4.50 0.13 2.74
CA LEU A 76 3.54 0.63 1.75
C LEU A 76 2.09 0.42 2.19
N GLY A 77 1.76 -0.73 2.78
CA GLY A 77 0.43 -0.98 3.35
C GLY A 77 0.09 0.04 4.45
N PHE A 78 1.04 0.33 5.34
CA PHE A 78 0.90 1.35 6.38
C PHE A 78 0.70 2.74 5.79
N CYS A 79 1.52 3.14 4.82
CA CYS A 79 1.42 4.43 4.15
C CYS A 79 0.07 4.58 3.42
N ALA A 80 -0.40 3.54 2.73
CA ALA A 80 -1.72 3.53 2.12
C ALA A 80 -2.84 3.65 3.17
N ARG A 81 -2.67 3.03 4.34
CA ARG A 81 -3.66 3.03 5.43
C ARG A 81 -3.74 4.32 6.25
N PHE A 82 -2.65 5.07 6.38
CA PHE A 82 -2.61 6.22 7.30
C PHE A 82 -2.29 7.55 6.63
N LEU A 83 -1.51 7.55 5.54
CA LEU A 83 -1.11 8.78 4.88
C LEU A 83 -2.08 9.16 3.76
N LEU A 84 -2.55 8.17 2.97
CA LEU A 84 -3.56 8.43 1.95
C LEU A 84 -4.92 8.74 2.56
N GLY A 85 -5.58 9.75 1.99
CA GLY A 85 -6.92 10.15 2.40
C GLY A 85 -6.95 10.92 3.72
N ARG A 86 -5.81 11.32 4.31
CA ARG A 86 -5.75 11.95 5.64
C ARG A 86 -6.57 13.24 5.74
N ASN A 87 -6.63 14.01 4.66
CA ASN A 87 -7.33 15.30 4.62
C ASN A 87 -8.79 15.16 4.16
N TYR A 88 -9.32 13.95 4.03
CA TYR A 88 -10.70 13.70 3.66
C TYR A 88 -11.53 13.32 4.89
N ALA A 89 -12.81 13.70 4.85
CA ALA A 89 -13.79 13.17 5.79
C ALA A 89 -13.86 11.65 5.63
N LYS A 90 -13.84 10.93 6.76
CA LYS A 90 -13.98 9.47 6.78
C LYS A 90 -15.45 9.12 6.99
N PRO A 91 -15.99 8.15 6.24
CA PRO A 91 -17.34 7.68 6.46
C PRO A 91 -17.39 6.74 7.67
N ASP A 92 -18.51 6.72 8.39
CA ASP A 92 -18.73 5.84 9.54
C ASP A 92 -19.10 4.40 9.14
N GLY A 93 -19.40 4.19 7.85
CA GLY A 93 -19.83 2.91 7.29
C GLY A 93 -19.77 2.91 5.76
N MET A 94 -20.34 1.87 5.15
CA MET A 94 -20.55 1.89 3.69
C MET A 94 -21.40 3.09 3.30
N TRP A 95 -21.08 3.74 2.19
CA TRP A 95 -21.74 4.98 1.79
C TRP A 95 -22.02 5.01 0.29
N SER A 96 -23.20 5.48 -0.09
CA SER A 96 -23.56 5.70 -1.49
C SER A 96 -23.06 7.07 -1.95
N CYS A 97 -22.37 7.11 -3.09
CA CYS A 97 -21.89 8.36 -3.67
C CYS A 97 -23.06 9.25 -4.08
N SER A 98 -23.06 10.52 -3.66
CA SER A 98 -24.10 11.48 -4.00
C SER A 98 -24.24 11.69 -5.52
N ASN A 99 -23.11 11.65 -6.24
CA ASN A 99 -23.03 11.87 -7.69
C ASN A 99 -23.47 10.63 -8.49
N CYS A 100 -22.77 9.51 -8.36
CA CYS A 100 -23.00 8.33 -9.22
C CYS A 100 -23.80 7.19 -8.56
N LYS A 101 -24.29 7.37 -7.32
CA LYS A 101 -25.05 6.38 -6.52
C LYS A 101 -24.34 5.06 -6.23
N TYR A 102 -23.08 4.90 -6.64
CA TYR A 102 -22.26 3.72 -6.35
C TYR A 102 -22.06 3.53 -4.85
N LEU A 103 -22.27 2.32 -4.35
CA LEU A 103 -22.05 1.94 -2.96
C LEU A 103 -20.54 1.69 -2.72
N ASN A 104 -19.93 2.50 -1.87
CA ASN A 104 -18.50 2.43 -1.53
C ASN A 104 -18.32 1.79 -0.15
N GLN A 105 -17.14 1.20 0.03
CA GLN A 105 -16.72 0.61 1.30
C GLN A 105 -16.47 1.68 2.38
N SER A 106 -16.51 1.26 3.65
CA SER A 106 -16.30 2.17 4.81
C SER A 106 -14.88 2.73 4.92
N TYR A 107 -13.89 2.13 4.28
CA TYR A 107 -12.53 2.66 4.26
C TYR A 107 -12.26 3.62 3.10
N ALA A 108 -13.18 3.72 2.13
CA ALA A 108 -13.03 4.51 0.92
C ALA A 108 -13.45 5.95 1.20
N VAL A 109 -12.53 6.90 1.01
CA VAL A 109 -12.82 8.35 1.14
C VAL A 109 -13.18 8.99 -0.20
N LEU A 110 -12.90 8.30 -1.31
CA LEU A 110 -13.34 8.66 -2.64
C LEU A 110 -14.24 7.56 -3.21
N SER A 111 -15.18 7.96 -4.07
CA SER A 111 -15.97 7.00 -4.82
C SER A 111 -15.08 6.18 -5.76
N GLU A 112 -15.24 4.85 -5.72
CA GLU A 112 -14.44 3.96 -6.58
C GLU A 112 -14.75 4.14 -8.06
N ALA A 113 -16.01 4.46 -8.37
CA ALA A 113 -16.55 4.69 -9.70
C ALA A 113 -16.24 6.08 -10.24
N CYS A 114 -16.69 7.15 -9.58
CA CYS A 114 -16.64 8.52 -10.13
C CYS A 114 -15.54 9.42 -9.53
N LYS A 115 -14.75 8.91 -8.57
CA LYS A 115 -13.65 9.65 -7.91
C LYS A 115 -14.06 10.91 -7.13
N GLN A 116 -15.35 11.14 -6.94
CA GLN A 116 -15.84 12.19 -6.06
C GLN A 116 -15.56 11.86 -4.59
N PRO A 117 -15.17 12.83 -3.77
CA PRO A 117 -14.96 12.61 -2.35
C PRO A 117 -16.25 12.29 -1.62
N TYR A 118 -16.11 11.60 -0.49
CA TYR A 118 -17.18 11.48 0.48
C TYR A 118 -17.55 12.89 0.98
N ALA A 119 -18.73 13.36 0.59
CA ALA A 119 -19.35 14.49 1.22
C ALA A 119 -20.04 13.98 2.48
N SER A 120 -19.48 14.30 3.66
CA SER A 120 -20.25 14.14 4.89
C SER A 120 -21.49 15.01 4.71
N LYS A 121 -22.66 14.38 4.67
CA LYS A 121 -23.88 15.12 4.97
C LYS A 121 -23.70 15.55 6.44
N ALA A 122 -23.30 16.78 6.68
CA ALA A 122 -23.73 17.43 7.92
C ALA A 122 -25.26 17.25 7.92
N LEU A 123 -25.78 16.48 8.87
CA LEU A 123 -27.22 16.37 9.05
C LEU A 123 -27.75 17.81 9.20
N PRO A 124 -28.83 18.19 8.48
CA PRO A 124 -29.43 19.51 8.62
C PRO A 124 -30.22 19.54 9.93
N PHE A 125 -29.54 19.61 11.06
CA PHE A 125 -30.12 19.98 12.35
C PHE A 125 -29.08 20.80 13.12
N SER A 126 -28.97 22.07 12.72
CA SER A 126 -28.60 23.19 13.58
C SER A 126 -29.84 24.05 13.76
#